data_AF-A0A1Q7PBY5-F1
#
_entry.id   AF-A0A1Q7PBY5-F1
#
_cell.length_a   1.000
_cell.length_b   1.000
_cell.length_c   1.000
_cell.angle_alpha   90.00
_cell.angle_beta   90.00
_cell.angle_gamma   90.00
#
_symmetry.space_group_name_H-M   'P 1'
#
loop_
_entity.id
_entity.type
_entity.pdbx_description
1 polymer ?
#
loop_
_entity_poly.entity_id
_entity_poly.type
_entity_poly.pdbx_seq_one_letter_code
_entity_poly.pdbx_strand_id
1 'polypeptide(L)'
;MPFAYYARLSRSQQAVYRKSDAIVEIRLEDPAALHASVAALDAALRTEERVATERASRELVAGLADAMGLPAVRVEVLAARPHSRWGELHGLYTHERGRPPKIQLWMRTAKQKRVVAFRTYLRTLLHEVGHHVDYTGLRLGESYHTQGFYKRESSLFHQLVPDAEGRITMPTMEEYAKLPVEERLKRLTRTADELAAAIRGRDDAALSRRPDGKNWAAKEAVCHLRDIEEMFMGRFG
;
A
#
# COMPACT_ATOMS: atom_id res chain seq x y z
N MET A 1 6.86 -18.25 1.66
CA MET A 1 6.36 -19.23 2.65
C MET A 1 4.95 -18.85 3.05
N PRO A 2 4.03 -19.82 3.27
CA PRO A 2 2.67 -19.52 3.71
C PRO A 2 2.65 -18.94 5.12
N PHE A 3 1.61 -18.15 5.44
CA PHE A 3 1.43 -17.59 6.77
C PHE A 3 1.17 -18.68 7.83
N ALA A 4 1.52 -18.42 9.09
CA ALA A 4 1.44 -19.39 10.18
C ALA A 4 0.05 -20.03 10.38
N TYR A 5 -1.03 -19.34 10.02
CA TYR A 5 -2.38 -19.89 10.12
C TYR A 5 -2.71 -20.94 9.05
N TYR A 6 -1.93 -21.05 7.98
CA TYR A 6 -2.17 -21.97 6.87
C TYR A 6 -2.28 -23.43 7.32
N ALA A 7 -1.41 -23.86 8.25
CA ALA A 7 -1.39 -25.23 8.76
C ALA A 7 -2.67 -25.60 9.54
N ARG A 8 -3.45 -24.60 9.99
CA ARG A 8 -4.71 -24.80 10.71
C ARG A 8 -5.93 -24.89 9.78
N LEU A 9 -5.74 -24.67 8.48
CA LEU A 9 -6.81 -24.76 7.47
C LEU A 9 -7.07 -26.21 7.07
N SER A 10 -8.33 -26.54 6.80
CA SER A 10 -8.71 -27.81 6.19
C SER A 10 -8.10 -27.96 4.78
N ARG A 11 -8.09 -29.19 4.23
CA ARG A 11 -7.54 -29.41 2.88
C ARG A 11 -8.24 -28.58 1.79
N SER A 12 -9.55 -28.42 1.88
CA SER A 12 -10.32 -27.59 0.93
C SER A 12 -9.98 -26.11 1.09
N GLN A 13 -9.86 -25.62 2.33
CA GLN A 13 -9.45 -24.25 2.61
C GLN A 13 -8.02 -23.96 2.15
N GLN A 14 -7.09 -24.91 2.35
CA GLN A 14 -5.72 -24.79 1.84
C GLN A 14 -5.67 -24.73 0.31
N ALA A 15 -6.57 -25.43 -0.39
CA ALA A 15 -6.66 -25.35 -1.84
C ALA A 15 -7.13 -23.95 -2.30
N VAL A 16 -8.14 -23.37 -1.64
CA VAL A 16 -8.59 -21.99 -1.89
C VAL A 16 -7.47 -20.98 -1.60
N TYR A 17 -6.76 -21.15 -0.46
CA TYR A 17 -5.61 -20.33 -0.12
C TYR A 17 -4.56 -20.35 -1.22
N ARG A 18 -4.14 -21.55 -1.69
CA ARG A 18 -3.12 -21.67 -2.76
C ARG A 18 -3.59 -21.05 -4.07
N LYS A 19 -4.87 -21.19 -4.42
CA LYS A 19 -5.46 -20.52 -5.61
C LYS A 19 -5.37 -19.00 -5.49
N SER A 20 -5.70 -18.44 -4.32
CA SER A 20 -5.53 -17.00 -4.07
C SER A 20 -4.06 -16.58 -4.13
N ASP A 21 -3.16 -17.34 -3.53
CA ASP A 21 -1.73 -17.00 -3.44
C ASP A 21 -1.02 -17.00 -4.80
N ALA A 22 -1.49 -17.83 -5.75
CA ALA A 22 -0.93 -17.94 -7.09
C ALA A 22 -1.22 -16.71 -7.99
N ILE A 23 -2.25 -15.92 -7.66
CA ILE A 23 -2.64 -14.74 -8.44
C ILE A 23 -2.03 -13.52 -7.76
N VAL A 24 -1.09 -12.86 -8.40
CA VAL A 24 -0.28 -11.81 -7.75
C VAL A 24 -0.57 -10.39 -8.26
N GLU A 25 -1.40 -10.26 -9.29
CA GLU A 25 -1.63 -9.00 -9.98
C GLU A 25 -3.10 -8.87 -10.41
N ILE A 26 -3.61 -7.65 -10.38
CA ILE A 26 -4.85 -7.23 -11.06
C ILE A 26 -4.42 -6.14 -12.04
N ARG A 27 -4.71 -6.33 -13.33
CA ARG A 27 -4.36 -5.37 -14.39
C ARG A 27 -5.59 -4.57 -14.80
N LEU A 28 -5.49 -3.26 -14.76
CA LEU A 28 -6.48 -2.35 -15.31
C LEU A 28 -6.05 -1.99 -16.73
N GLU A 29 -6.98 -2.00 -17.68
CA GLU A 29 -6.67 -1.70 -19.10
C GLU A 29 -6.23 -0.23 -19.28
N ASP A 30 -6.92 0.69 -18.60
CA ASP A 30 -6.59 2.12 -18.56
C ASP A 30 -6.60 2.65 -17.12
N PRO A 31 -5.49 2.49 -16.36
CA PRO A 31 -5.39 3.05 -15.02
C PRO A 31 -5.47 4.57 -14.98
N ALA A 32 -5.07 5.26 -16.05
CA ALA A 32 -5.00 6.72 -16.10
C ALA A 32 -6.39 7.36 -16.03
N ALA A 33 -7.42 6.69 -16.58
CA ALA A 33 -8.81 7.10 -16.45
C ALA A 33 -9.27 7.26 -14.98
N LEU A 34 -8.65 6.55 -14.03
CA LEU A 34 -9.00 6.60 -12.61
C LEU A 34 -8.18 7.63 -11.81
N HIS A 35 -7.11 8.22 -12.37
CA HIS A 35 -6.23 9.14 -11.65
C HIS A 35 -6.98 10.39 -11.16
N ALA A 36 -7.96 10.89 -11.93
CA ALA A 36 -8.80 12.01 -11.50
C ALA A 36 -9.63 11.66 -10.26
N SER A 37 -10.22 10.47 -10.21
CA SER A 37 -10.98 9.97 -9.06
C SER A 37 -10.09 9.76 -7.82
N VAL A 38 -8.86 9.28 -8.03
CA VAL A 38 -7.85 9.15 -6.97
C VAL A 38 -7.47 10.51 -6.38
N ALA A 39 -7.24 11.51 -7.24
CA ALA A 39 -6.95 12.88 -6.81
C ALA A 39 -8.13 13.53 -6.09
N ALA A 40 -9.36 13.32 -6.58
CA ALA A 40 -10.58 13.78 -5.92
C ALA A 40 -10.75 13.16 -4.53
N LEU A 41 -10.39 11.88 -4.37
CA LEU A 41 -10.40 11.23 -3.06
C LEU A 41 -9.37 11.81 -2.09
N ASP A 42 -8.13 12.10 -2.53
CA ASP A 42 -7.14 12.77 -1.67
C ASP A 42 -7.65 14.14 -1.23
N ALA A 43 -8.15 14.95 -2.18
CA ALA A 43 -8.72 16.26 -1.89
C ALA A 43 -9.88 16.17 -0.89
N ALA A 44 -10.82 15.24 -1.09
CA ALA A 44 -11.96 15.06 -0.20
C ALA A 44 -11.58 14.56 1.20
N LEU A 45 -10.54 13.73 1.31
CA LEU A 45 -10.07 13.26 2.61
C LEU A 45 -9.42 14.40 3.42
N ARG A 46 -8.70 15.30 2.75
CA ARG A 46 -8.03 16.46 3.37
C ARG A 46 -8.99 17.51 3.92
N THR A 47 -10.21 17.61 3.40
CA THR A 47 -11.24 18.47 3.99
C THR A 47 -11.79 17.92 5.31
N GLU A 48 -11.46 16.67 5.64
CA GLU A 48 -11.97 15.92 6.78
C GLU A 48 -13.50 15.71 6.80
N GLU A 49 -14.18 16.00 5.68
CA GLU A 49 -15.62 15.89 5.52
C GLU A 49 -16.03 14.46 5.14
N ARG A 50 -16.78 13.80 6.03
CA ARG A 50 -17.20 12.39 5.86
C ARG A 50 -18.01 12.18 4.58
N VAL A 51 -18.96 13.07 4.29
CA VAL A 51 -19.86 12.93 3.14
C VAL A 51 -19.08 13.11 1.84
N ALA A 52 -18.18 14.09 1.78
CA ALA A 52 -17.31 14.31 0.62
C ALA A 52 -16.38 13.11 0.38
N THR A 53 -15.79 12.58 1.45
CA THR A 53 -14.92 11.39 1.40
C THR A 53 -15.70 10.15 0.94
N GLU A 54 -16.92 9.94 1.46
CA GLU A 54 -17.78 8.82 1.05
C GLU A 54 -18.16 8.88 -0.44
N ARG A 55 -18.51 10.07 -0.95
CA ARG A 55 -18.81 10.27 -2.37
C ARG A 55 -17.60 9.94 -3.24
N ALA A 56 -16.43 10.51 -2.93
CA ALA A 56 -15.22 10.26 -3.71
C ALA A 56 -14.79 8.78 -3.66
N SER A 57 -14.93 8.12 -2.50
CA SER A 57 -14.67 6.68 -2.39
C SER A 57 -15.64 5.85 -3.23
N ARG A 58 -16.94 6.22 -3.30
CA ARG A 58 -17.92 5.56 -4.17
C ARG A 58 -17.57 5.70 -5.63
N GLU A 59 -17.19 6.90 -6.07
CA GLU A 59 -16.81 7.18 -7.46
C GLU A 59 -15.58 6.38 -7.87
N LEU A 60 -14.53 6.35 -7.05
CA LEU A 60 -13.33 5.55 -7.31
C LEU A 60 -13.65 4.04 -7.37
N VAL A 61 -14.45 3.53 -6.43
CA VAL A 61 -14.82 2.11 -6.39
C VAL A 61 -15.73 1.72 -7.55
N ALA A 62 -16.65 2.59 -7.96
CA ALA A 62 -17.49 2.35 -9.12
C ALA A 62 -16.63 2.27 -10.40
N GLY A 63 -15.69 3.21 -10.58
CA GLY A 63 -14.76 3.17 -11.72
C GLY A 63 -13.86 1.93 -11.70
N LEU A 64 -13.40 1.50 -10.53
CA LEU A 64 -12.63 0.25 -10.39
C LEU A 64 -13.47 -0.98 -10.73
N ALA A 65 -14.72 -1.05 -10.25
CA ALA A 65 -15.60 -2.18 -10.54
C ALA A 65 -15.91 -2.25 -12.05
N ASP A 66 -16.20 -1.10 -12.68
CA ASP A 66 -16.43 -1.00 -14.12
C ASP A 66 -15.21 -1.42 -14.94
N ALA A 67 -14.03 -0.87 -14.63
CA ALA A 67 -12.76 -1.20 -15.30
C ALA A 67 -12.36 -2.68 -15.16
N MET A 68 -12.86 -3.39 -14.15
CA MET A 68 -12.63 -4.82 -13.94
C MET A 68 -13.81 -5.71 -14.38
N GLY A 69 -14.91 -5.13 -14.88
CA GLY A 69 -16.13 -5.86 -15.24
C GLY A 69 -16.81 -6.56 -14.06
N LEU A 70 -16.72 -5.98 -12.85
CA LEU A 70 -17.24 -6.55 -11.61
C LEU A 70 -18.62 -6.00 -11.26
N PRO A 71 -19.45 -6.75 -10.52
CA PRO A 71 -20.70 -6.23 -9.96
C PRO A 71 -20.47 -5.01 -9.06
N ALA A 72 -21.48 -4.15 -8.95
CA ALA A 72 -21.41 -3.00 -8.06
C ALA A 72 -21.28 -3.41 -6.57
N VAL A 73 -20.52 -2.62 -5.81
CA VAL A 73 -20.34 -2.76 -4.36
C VAL A 73 -20.65 -1.43 -3.66
N ARG A 74 -21.40 -1.48 -2.56
CA ARG A 74 -21.76 -0.29 -1.79
C ARG A 74 -20.57 0.17 -0.94
N VAL A 75 -20.30 1.47 -0.89
CA VAL A 75 -19.26 2.04 -0.01
C VAL A 75 -19.89 2.94 1.06
N GLU A 76 -19.47 2.77 2.31
CA GLU A 76 -19.83 3.60 3.45
C GLU A 76 -18.58 4.06 4.19
N VAL A 77 -18.51 5.35 4.53
CA VAL A 77 -17.41 5.92 5.32
C VAL A 77 -17.92 6.31 6.69
N LEU A 78 -17.35 5.70 7.71
CA LEU A 78 -17.69 5.89 9.11
C LEU A 78 -16.71 6.87 9.77
N ALA A 79 -17.22 7.66 10.72
CA ALA A 79 -16.46 8.74 11.34
C ALA A 79 -15.39 8.22 12.30
N ALA A 80 -15.74 7.34 13.24
CA ALA A 80 -14.81 6.83 14.25
C ALA A 80 -15.04 5.34 14.53
N ARG A 81 -13.93 4.64 14.76
CA ARG A 81 -13.87 3.19 14.97
C ARG A 81 -14.49 2.78 16.32
N PRO A 82 -15.34 1.73 16.38
CA PRO A 82 -15.68 1.06 17.62
C PRO A 82 -14.43 0.40 18.22
N HIS A 83 -14.20 0.52 19.53
CA HIS A 83 -13.09 -0.17 20.19
C HIS A 83 -13.43 -1.67 20.31
N SER A 84 -12.87 -2.52 19.45
CA SER A 84 -12.95 -3.98 19.60
C SER A 84 -11.56 -4.62 19.63
N ARG A 85 -11.44 -5.72 20.40
CA ARG A 85 -10.17 -6.42 20.72
C ARG A 85 -9.62 -7.29 19.58
N TRP A 86 -10.31 -7.38 18.45
CA TRP A 86 -9.96 -8.26 17.32
C TRP A 86 -9.38 -7.46 16.15
N GLY A 87 -8.06 -7.46 16.02
CA GLY A 87 -7.33 -7.06 14.81
C GLY A 87 -7.42 -5.57 14.41
N GLU A 88 -6.48 -5.13 13.58
CA GLU A 88 -6.48 -3.81 12.95
C GLU A 88 -7.47 -3.76 11.77
N LEU A 89 -8.78 -3.83 12.05
CA LEU A 89 -9.79 -3.61 11.01
C LEU A 89 -9.82 -2.10 10.67
N HIS A 90 -9.10 -1.74 9.61
CA HIS A 90 -9.12 -0.39 9.01
C HIS A 90 -10.28 -0.25 7.99
N GLY A 91 -10.75 -1.37 7.46
CA GLY A 91 -11.92 -1.50 6.60
C GLY A 91 -12.67 -2.80 6.91
N LEU A 92 -13.85 -2.96 6.32
CA LEU A 92 -14.65 -4.17 6.39
C LEU A 92 -15.40 -4.38 5.09
N TYR A 93 -15.08 -5.47 4.41
CA TYR A 93 -15.88 -6.03 3.34
C TYR A 93 -16.91 -7.02 3.90
N THR A 94 -18.16 -6.89 3.50
CA THR A 94 -19.25 -7.80 3.86
C THR A 94 -19.92 -8.35 2.60
N HIS A 95 -20.00 -9.67 2.52
CA HIS A 95 -20.67 -10.40 1.44
C HIS A 95 -21.63 -11.44 2.05
N GLU A 96 -22.86 -11.01 2.29
CA GLU A 96 -23.93 -11.85 2.84
C GLU A 96 -24.86 -12.32 1.71
N ARG A 97 -25.31 -13.57 1.78
CA ARG A 97 -26.23 -14.13 0.78
C ARG A 97 -27.52 -13.32 0.73
N GLY A 98 -27.91 -12.87 -0.46
CA GLY A 98 -29.13 -12.10 -0.69
C GLY A 98 -29.05 -10.62 -0.34
N ARG A 99 -27.86 -10.10 0.03
CA ARG A 99 -27.63 -8.67 0.23
C ARG A 99 -26.56 -8.15 -0.73
N PRO A 100 -26.66 -6.89 -1.17
CA PRO A 100 -25.59 -6.27 -1.94
C PRO A 100 -24.27 -6.26 -1.14
N PRO A 101 -23.13 -6.58 -1.76
CA PRO A 101 -21.84 -6.50 -1.10
C PRO A 101 -21.55 -5.07 -0.65
N LYS A 102 -20.81 -4.94 0.44
CA LYS A 102 -20.54 -3.64 1.06
C LYS A 102 -19.10 -3.52 1.56
N ILE A 103 -18.52 -2.35 1.34
CA ILE A 103 -17.25 -1.89 1.89
C ILE A 103 -17.55 -0.81 2.92
N GLN A 104 -17.02 -0.97 4.13
CA GLN A 104 -17.06 0.06 5.17
C GLN A 104 -15.63 0.49 5.52
N LEU A 105 -15.40 1.79 5.65
CA LEU A 105 -14.09 2.37 5.93
C LEU A 105 -14.17 3.37 7.08
N TRP A 106 -13.12 3.47 7.88
CA TRP A 106 -13.00 4.52 8.90
C TRP A 106 -12.02 5.59 8.45
N MET A 107 -12.48 6.83 8.35
CA MET A 107 -11.62 7.94 7.92
C MET A 107 -10.78 8.53 9.05
N ARG A 108 -11.07 8.22 10.33
CA ARG A 108 -10.30 8.69 11.49
C ARG A 108 -9.74 7.54 12.32
N THR A 109 -8.54 7.76 12.85
CA THR A 109 -7.86 6.83 13.75
C THR A 109 -8.65 6.61 15.04
N ALA A 110 -8.61 5.38 15.56
CA ALA A 110 -9.39 4.97 16.74
C ALA A 110 -9.01 5.73 18.03
N LYS A 111 -7.70 5.92 18.25
CA LYS A 111 -7.15 6.48 19.49
C LYS A 111 -7.09 8.01 19.50
N GLN A 112 -6.66 8.60 18.38
CA GLN A 112 -6.40 10.05 18.29
C GLN A 112 -7.51 10.82 17.56
N LYS A 113 -8.48 10.13 16.92
CA LYS A 113 -9.57 10.73 16.12
C LYS A 113 -9.10 11.66 14.98
N ARG A 114 -7.82 11.58 14.62
CA ARG A 114 -7.23 12.29 13.46
C ARG A 114 -7.59 11.59 12.17
N VAL A 115 -7.77 12.35 11.09
CA VAL A 115 -7.93 11.79 9.75
C VAL A 115 -6.72 10.94 9.39
N VAL A 116 -6.96 9.78 8.78
CA VAL A 116 -5.88 8.88 8.33
C VAL A 116 -5.15 9.49 7.13
N ALA A 117 -3.86 9.21 7.00
CA ALA A 117 -3.11 9.64 5.82
C ALA A 117 -3.72 9.05 4.54
N PHE A 118 -3.72 9.82 3.45
CA PHE A 118 -4.29 9.40 2.16
C PHE A 118 -3.81 8.03 1.69
N ARG A 119 -2.48 7.79 1.72
CA ARG A 119 -1.91 6.50 1.31
C ARG A 119 -2.44 5.35 2.18
N THR A 120 -2.62 5.55 3.48
CA THR A 120 -3.21 4.56 4.38
C THR A 120 -4.67 4.31 4.01
N TYR A 121 -5.46 5.36 3.84
CA TYR A 121 -6.87 5.26 3.45
C TYR A 121 -7.05 4.50 2.14
N LEU A 122 -6.28 4.87 1.10
CA LEU A 122 -6.37 4.26 -0.22
C LEU A 122 -5.98 2.77 -0.17
N ARG A 123 -4.91 2.40 0.53
CA ARG A 123 -4.52 0.99 0.69
C ARG A 123 -5.58 0.18 1.41
N THR A 124 -6.20 0.74 2.45
CA THR A 124 -7.34 0.10 3.12
C THR A 124 -8.52 -0.06 2.17
N LEU A 125 -8.87 0.97 1.38
CA LEU A 125 -9.93 0.84 0.40
C LEU A 125 -9.64 -0.25 -0.63
N LEU A 126 -8.43 -0.26 -1.20
CA LEU A 126 -8.01 -1.25 -2.19
C LEU A 126 -7.92 -2.67 -1.61
N HIS A 127 -7.61 -2.80 -0.32
CA HIS A 127 -7.69 -4.07 0.41
C HIS A 127 -9.13 -4.63 0.39
N GLU A 128 -10.12 -3.80 0.73
CA GLU A 128 -11.53 -4.23 0.70
C GLU A 128 -12.03 -4.47 -0.74
N VAL A 129 -11.53 -3.71 -1.72
CA VAL A 129 -11.77 -4.01 -3.16
C VAL A 129 -11.15 -5.35 -3.54
N GLY A 130 -9.98 -5.70 -3.02
CA GLY A 130 -9.36 -7.01 -3.21
C GLY A 130 -10.25 -8.15 -2.71
N HIS A 131 -10.90 -7.98 -1.55
CA HIS A 131 -11.91 -8.93 -1.08
C HIS A 131 -13.10 -9.02 -2.04
N HIS A 132 -13.57 -7.90 -2.57
CA HIS A 132 -14.63 -7.91 -3.59
C HIS A 132 -14.23 -8.72 -4.83
N VAL A 133 -13.04 -8.47 -5.39
CA VAL A 133 -12.46 -9.20 -6.53
C VAL A 133 -12.38 -10.70 -6.25
N ASP A 134 -11.93 -11.09 -5.06
CA ASP A 134 -11.81 -12.50 -4.68
C ASP A 134 -13.15 -13.24 -4.78
N TYR A 135 -14.24 -12.64 -4.27
CA TYR A 135 -15.56 -13.26 -4.27
C TYR A 135 -16.27 -13.17 -5.63
N THR A 136 -16.22 -12.02 -6.31
CA THR A 136 -17.02 -11.79 -7.53
C THR A 136 -16.28 -12.10 -8.82
N GLY A 137 -15.02 -11.68 -8.92
CA GLY A 137 -14.17 -11.89 -10.10
C GLY A 137 -13.53 -13.28 -10.11
N LEU A 138 -12.78 -13.61 -9.06
CA LEU A 138 -12.04 -14.87 -8.95
C LEU A 138 -12.89 -16.05 -8.47
N ARG A 139 -14.09 -15.74 -7.94
CA ARG A 139 -15.08 -16.70 -7.43
C ARG A 139 -14.47 -17.68 -6.43
N LEU A 140 -13.67 -17.15 -5.51
CA LEU A 140 -13.09 -17.91 -4.41
C LEU A 140 -14.17 -18.15 -3.35
N GLY A 141 -14.20 -19.35 -2.79
CA GLY A 141 -15.14 -19.69 -1.71
C GLY A 141 -14.85 -18.93 -0.42
N GLU A 142 -13.59 -18.52 -0.22
CA GLU A 142 -13.16 -17.64 0.87
C GLU A 142 -12.03 -16.72 0.39
N SER A 143 -11.97 -15.51 0.95
CA SER A 143 -10.89 -14.56 0.69
C SER A 143 -9.90 -14.54 1.84
N TYR A 144 -8.76 -15.23 1.64
CA TYR A 144 -7.66 -15.29 2.60
C TYR A 144 -6.64 -14.19 2.33
N HIS A 145 -6.09 -13.60 3.40
CA HIS A 145 -4.92 -12.71 3.35
C HIS A 145 -3.63 -13.48 3.03
N THR A 146 -3.48 -13.89 1.77
CA THR A 146 -2.29 -14.58 1.23
C THR A 146 -1.22 -13.58 0.75
N GLN A 147 -0.01 -14.04 0.41
CA GLN A 147 0.99 -13.17 -0.21
C GLN A 147 0.49 -12.68 -1.57
N GLY A 148 -0.17 -13.55 -2.34
CA GLY A 148 -0.84 -13.16 -3.59
C GLY A 148 -1.88 -12.07 -3.39
N PHE A 149 -2.71 -12.14 -2.34
CA PHE A 149 -3.69 -11.10 -2.00
C PHE A 149 -3.03 -9.74 -1.75
N TYR A 150 -1.98 -9.69 -0.93
CA TYR A 150 -1.24 -8.44 -0.69
C TYR A 150 -0.54 -7.91 -1.95
N LYS A 151 -0.03 -8.79 -2.81
CA LYS A 151 0.55 -8.40 -4.10
C LYS A 151 -0.48 -7.80 -5.05
N ARG A 152 -1.71 -8.34 -5.10
CA ARG A 152 -2.83 -7.77 -5.88
C ARG A 152 -3.23 -6.38 -5.39
N GLU A 153 -3.34 -6.18 -4.07
CA GLU A 153 -3.57 -4.84 -3.50
C GLU A 153 -2.46 -3.87 -3.92
N SER A 154 -1.21 -4.30 -3.78
CA SER A 154 -0.06 -3.47 -4.15
C SER A 154 -0.03 -3.17 -5.66
N SER A 155 -0.38 -4.14 -6.52
CA SER A 155 -0.41 -3.92 -7.96
C SER A 155 -1.45 -2.87 -8.36
N LEU A 156 -2.64 -2.90 -7.75
CA LEU A 156 -3.65 -1.86 -7.96
C LEU A 156 -3.15 -0.50 -7.47
N PHE A 157 -2.57 -0.46 -6.27
CA PHE A 157 -2.05 0.79 -5.70
C PHE A 157 -1.03 1.46 -6.63
N HIS A 158 -0.08 0.70 -7.19
CA HIS A 158 0.96 1.24 -8.06
C HIS A 158 0.45 1.68 -9.45
N GLN A 159 -0.65 1.10 -9.94
CA GLN A 159 -1.31 1.56 -11.17
C GLN A 159 -2.08 2.87 -10.96
N LEU A 160 -2.67 3.07 -9.77
CA LEU A 160 -3.55 4.20 -9.45
C LEU A 160 -2.81 5.41 -8.89
N VAL A 161 -1.69 5.19 -8.21
CA VAL A 161 -0.83 6.24 -7.68
C VAL A 161 0.46 6.18 -8.48
N PRO A 162 0.53 6.87 -9.64
CA PRO A 162 1.79 7.00 -10.36
C PRO A 162 2.82 7.54 -9.38
N ASP A 163 4.01 6.94 -9.37
CA ASP A 163 5.09 7.44 -8.53
C ASP A 163 5.28 8.91 -8.84
N ALA A 164 5.09 9.77 -7.83
CA ALA A 164 5.45 11.17 -7.95
C ALA A 164 6.87 11.22 -8.52
N GLU A 165 7.06 11.98 -9.60
CA GLU A 165 8.36 12.13 -10.26
C GLU A 165 9.48 12.21 -9.21
N GLY A 166 10.35 11.19 -9.19
CA GLY A 166 11.49 11.13 -8.27
C GLY A 166 11.50 10.02 -7.22
N ARG A 167 10.51 9.11 -7.14
CA ARG A 167 10.66 7.92 -6.30
C ARG A 167 11.43 6.83 -7.02
N ILE A 168 12.72 6.68 -6.70
CA ILE A 168 13.49 5.50 -7.08
C ILE A 168 12.93 4.31 -6.29
N THR A 169 12.21 3.40 -6.95
CA THR A 169 11.91 2.08 -6.41
C THR A 169 13.23 1.31 -6.30
N MET A 170 13.80 1.30 -5.10
CA MET A 170 14.97 0.46 -4.84
C MET A 170 14.51 -1.01 -4.89
N PRO A 171 15.17 -1.86 -5.69
CA PRO A 171 14.92 -3.30 -5.66
C PRO A 171 15.07 -3.81 -4.22
N THR A 172 14.27 -4.81 -3.86
CA THR A 172 14.45 -5.47 -2.55
C THR A 172 15.86 -6.03 -2.43
N MET A 173 16.34 -6.25 -1.20
CA MET A 173 17.69 -6.77 -0.98
C MET A 173 17.92 -8.13 -1.67
N GLU A 174 16.85 -8.93 -1.79
CA GLU A 174 16.86 -10.21 -2.50
C GLU A 174 16.89 -10.04 -4.03
N GLU A 175 16.15 -9.07 -4.58
CA GLU A 175 16.19 -8.74 -6.01
C GLU A 175 17.53 -8.11 -6.41
N TYR A 176 18.07 -7.22 -5.57
CA TYR A 176 19.37 -6.58 -5.78
C TYR A 176 20.51 -7.60 -5.77
N ALA A 177 20.43 -8.63 -4.92
CA ALA A 177 21.42 -9.70 -4.87
C ALA A 177 21.45 -10.56 -6.15
N LYS A 178 20.34 -10.62 -6.89
CA LYS A 178 20.20 -11.36 -8.16
C LYS A 178 20.73 -10.58 -9.37
N LEU A 179 21.02 -9.30 -9.22
CA LEU A 179 21.55 -8.48 -10.31
C LEU A 179 23.01 -8.86 -10.64
N PRO A 180 23.42 -8.80 -11.93
CA PRO A 180 24.82 -8.92 -12.31
C PRO A 180 25.71 -7.96 -11.52
N VAL A 181 26.92 -8.39 -11.18
CA VAL A 181 27.88 -7.58 -10.41
C VAL A 181 28.12 -6.21 -11.07
N GLU A 182 28.22 -6.18 -12.39
CA GLU A 182 28.42 -4.94 -13.15
C GLU A 182 27.27 -3.94 -12.97
N GLU A 183 26.01 -4.40 -12.93
CA GLU A 183 24.85 -3.54 -12.70
C GLU A 183 24.81 -3.04 -11.26
N ARG A 184 25.17 -3.89 -10.29
CA ARG A 184 25.30 -3.50 -8.88
C ARG A 184 26.37 -2.42 -8.71
N LEU A 185 27.51 -2.54 -9.38
CA LEU A 185 28.56 -1.53 -9.37
C LEU A 185 28.11 -0.22 -10.03
N LYS A 186 27.47 -0.28 -11.21
CA LYS A 186 26.88 0.89 -11.89
C LYS A 186 25.82 1.61 -11.04
N ARG A 187 25.09 0.88 -10.19
CA ARG A 187 24.15 1.49 -9.25
C ARG A 187 24.87 2.23 -8.12
N LEU A 188 25.88 1.59 -7.53
CA LEU A 188 26.68 2.15 -6.43
C LEU A 188 27.40 3.43 -6.84
N THR A 189 27.93 3.52 -8.06
CA THR A 189 28.62 4.73 -8.54
C THR A 189 27.70 5.95 -8.60
N ARG A 190 26.39 5.76 -8.73
CA ARG A 190 25.40 6.84 -8.78
C ARG A 190 24.96 7.34 -7.40
N THR A 191 25.27 6.62 -6.32
CA THR A 191 24.72 6.89 -4.99
C THR A 191 25.11 8.26 -4.46
N ALA A 192 26.36 8.69 -4.68
CA ALA A 192 26.83 10.00 -4.22
C ALA A 192 26.10 11.16 -4.90
N ASP A 193 25.98 11.12 -6.22
CA ASP A 193 25.30 12.17 -7.01
C ASP A 193 23.81 12.28 -6.67
N GLU A 194 23.14 11.13 -6.52
CA GLU A 194 21.72 11.11 -6.15
C GLU A 194 21.50 11.61 -4.72
N LEU A 195 22.38 11.27 -3.78
CA LEU A 195 22.31 11.79 -2.42
C LEU A 195 22.52 13.31 -2.40
N ALA A 196 23.52 13.81 -3.13
CA ALA A 196 23.80 15.23 -3.26
C ALA A 196 22.61 15.99 -3.90
N ALA A 197 21.96 15.40 -4.90
CA ALA A 197 20.75 15.95 -5.49
C ALA A 197 19.58 15.99 -4.49
N ALA A 198 19.39 14.91 -3.72
CA ALA A 198 18.28 14.79 -2.78
C ALA A 198 18.32 15.81 -1.63
N ILE A 199 19.52 16.18 -1.16
CA ILE A 199 19.70 17.14 -0.06
C ILE A 199 19.84 18.58 -0.53
N ARG A 200 20.06 18.82 -1.83
CA ARG A 200 20.28 20.16 -2.38
C ARG A 200 19.08 21.07 -2.08
N GLY A 201 19.36 22.24 -1.50
CA GLY A 201 18.34 23.25 -1.19
C GLY A 201 17.37 22.89 -0.06
N ARG A 202 17.63 21.81 0.69
CA ARG A 202 16.88 21.47 1.90
C ARG A 202 17.48 22.18 3.11
N ASP A 203 16.63 22.72 3.97
CA ASP A 203 17.08 23.35 5.21
C ASP A 203 17.45 22.32 6.29
N ASP A 204 18.27 22.74 7.26
CA ASP A 204 18.78 21.86 8.31
C ASP A 204 17.67 21.33 9.23
N ALA A 205 16.61 22.12 9.46
CA ALA A 205 15.49 21.73 10.30
C ALA A 205 14.69 20.57 9.67
N ALA A 206 14.54 20.58 8.35
CA ALA A 206 13.92 19.51 7.58
C ALA A 206 14.81 18.26 7.58
N LEU A 207 16.12 18.40 7.38
CA LEU A 207 17.05 17.27 7.34
C LEU A 207 17.27 16.62 8.71
N SER A 208 17.13 17.39 9.80
CA SER A 208 17.30 16.92 11.18
C SER A 208 16.01 16.36 11.79
N ARG A 209 14.87 16.51 11.13
CA ARG A 209 13.59 15.99 11.64
C ARG A 209 13.50 14.49 11.44
N ARG A 210 13.37 13.74 12.54
CA ARG A 210 12.99 12.32 12.49
C ARG A 210 11.52 12.16 12.11
N PRO A 211 11.17 11.20 11.25
CA PRO A 211 9.78 10.94 10.90
C PRO A 211 8.99 10.29 12.05
N ASP A 212 9.66 9.53 12.93
CA ASP A 212 9.11 9.00 14.17
C ASP A 212 10.24 8.65 15.17
N GLY A 213 9.90 8.07 16.33
CA GLY A 213 10.87 7.74 17.38
C GLY A 213 11.80 6.56 17.06
N LYS A 214 11.57 5.80 15.99
CA LYS A 214 12.36 4.61 15.61
C LYS A 214 13.22 4.86 14.38
N ASN A 215 12.76 5.71 13.47
CA ASN A 215 13.41 6.00 12.21
C ASN A 215 14.35 7.20 12.31
N TRP A 216 15.48 7.13 11.60
CA TRP A 216 16.50 8.18 11.60
C TRP A 216 16.08 9.37 10.74
N ALA A 217 16.59 10.54 11.11
CA ALA A 217 16.52 11.74 10.28
C ALA A 217 17.48 11.58 9.08
N ALA A 218 17.23 12.33 8.00
CA ALA A 218 18.08 12.28 6.81
C ALA A 218 19.54 12.62 7.14
N LYS A 219 19.75 13.62 7.99
CA LYS A 219 21.09 14.02 8.47
C LYS A 219 21.80 12.89 9.21
N GLU A 220 21.09 12.15 10.05
CA GLU A 220 21.65 11.03 10.81
C GLU A 220 22.04 9.86 9.90
N ALA A 221 21.22 9.57 8.88
CA ALA A 221 21.55 8.57 7.88
C ALA A 221 22.82 8.94 7.09
N VAL A 222 22.97 10.19 6.67
CA VAL A 222 24.17 10.66 5.95
C VAL A 222 25.41 10.61 6.84
N CYS A 223 25.32 11.08 8.09
CA CYS A 223 26.42 10.99 9.04
C CYS A 223 26.87 9.55 9.25
N HIS A 224 25.92 8.62 9.43
CA HIS A 224 26.25 7.21 9.61
C HIS A 224 26.93 6.60 8.38
N LEU A 225 26.49 6.95 7.16
CA LEU A 225 27.14 6.50 5.93
C LEU A 225 28.59 6.99 5.85
N ARG A 226 28.85 8.25 6.17
CA ARG A 226 30.21 8.81 6.25
C ARG A 226 31.05 8.05 7.29
N ASP A 227 30.53 7.85 8.50
CA ASP A 227 31.27 7.20 9.57
C ASP A 227 31.61 5.74 9.22
N ILE A 228 30.72 5.04 8.50
CA ILE A 228 30.99 3.70 7.94
C ILE A 228 32.09 3.76 6.88
N GLU A 229 32.04 4.72 5.96
CA GLU A 229 33.03 4.87 4.89
C GLU A 229 34.43 5.15 5.47
N GLU A 230 34.54 6.07 6.43
CA GLU A 230 35.78 6.38 7.15
C GLU A 230 36.34 5.15 7.88
N MET A 231 35.48 4.39 8.57
CA MET A 231 35.86 3.14 9.23
C MET A 231 36.36 2.07 8.23
N PHE A 232 35.73 1.95 7.06
CA PHE A 232 36.15 1.00 6.02
C PHE A 232 37.49 1.41 5.38
N MET A 233 37.68 2.70 5.06
CA MET A 233 38.93 3.19 4.50
C MET A 233 40.09 3.04 5.49
N GLY A 234 39.86 3.24 6.80
CA GLY A 234 40.88 3.02 7.83
C GLY A 234 41.26 1.54 8.04
N ARG A 235 40.49 0.58 7.52
CA ARG A 235 40.70 -0.86 7.70
C ARG A 235 41.36 -1.54 6.49
N PHE A 236 41.34 -0.89 5.32
CA PHE A 236 41.84 -1.44 4.06
C PHE A 236 42.73 -0.46 3.26
N GLY A 237 42.97 0.74 3.78
CA GLY A 237 43.88 1.75 3.22
C GLY A 237 45.28 1.72 3.82
#